data_AF-A0A136IVB5-F1
#
_entry.id   AF-A0A136IVB5-F1
#
_cell.length_a   1.000
_cell.length_b   1.000
_cell.length_c   1.000
_cell.angle_alpha   90.00
_cell.angle_beta   90.00
_cell.angle_gamma   90.00
#
_symmetry.space_group_name_H-M   'P 1'
#
loop_
_entity.id
_entity.type
_entity.pdbx_description
1 polymer ?
#
loop_
_entity_poly.entity_id
_entity_poly.type
_entity_poly.pdbx_seq_one_letter_code
_entity_poly.pdbx_strand_id
1 'polypeptide(L)'
;MDIAGVVLGTIPLILYAIDKHKQRKTSHDVKRIRRRIFLEQRLLEATFISIGLQLGKTTRKELETHLKKAHPTHSAQFLDIIDRMEEILQQIMNELMIDSNGQPISQSDGSEWSQMKRFVKRHVGNGSRKALIEELREWNEDLNNLIGKPEMPSPDYNPLVTSRRAHFDSAHCDKSRTNAALVHEAIMTTWQCCCEEHHGALKLQWHKGTSTKSDEFVVAISVPERNKDWFESIVEVGTSLDCPPLSNIKSAWVSDCPPDSTTQTAGAKRAVSRGVRFSSDPTTCKTVRAQEVHAAPLPQISCLCVFTGALQKRDSGIIPGTTMRNSFSLDTAPLGQTIRSISIASALRHVESSRHPCSLSKKHRLSVAAASCWALLYLCGTPWISSSEWSGSHSLQLLVRTHGSSIVLADQMPMVFHSFEKLQRAGKSVWPSHNTDELLGQTISDLHGRNKALFALGILLIELYVDTSFDELRELFELAQRSKRGSSVARSHRLSDLEIAEHWLYNKIYEDAGQSYGYAIQRCIRCEFPGRPDRRTFDFSDFRTEFYKGVVAPIQAFHDIFDGNIDEVLRRN
;
A
#
# COMPACT_ATOMS: atom_id res chain seq x y z
N MET A 1 -37.90 -14.94 34.72
CA MET A 1 -36.46 -15.21 34.53
C MET A 1 -35.93 -14.09 33.66
N ASP A 2 -35.24 -13.10 34.24
CA ASP A 2 -34.66 -11.95 33.52
C ASP A 2 -33.34 -12.31 32.81
N ILE A 3 -33.28 -13.47 32.18
CA ILE A 3 -32.03 -14.03 31.69
C ILE A 3 -31.86 -13.74 30.20
N ALA A 4 -30.83 -12.92 29.96
CA ALA A 4 -29.92 -12.86 28.82
C ALA A 4 -30.33 -12.00 27.61
N GLY A 5 -29.51 -10.97 27.38
CA GLY A 5 -29.55 -10.06 26.23
C GLY A 5 -29.77 -10.79 24.91
N VAL A 6 -30.77 -10.32 24.18
CA VAL A 6 -31.63 -11.19 23.38
C VAL A 6 -31.03 -11.63 22.04
N VAL A 7 -30.03 -10.90 21.56
CA VAL A 7 -29.21 -11.28 20.40
C VAL A 7 -28.07 -12.23 20.80
N LEU A 8 -27.56 -12.07 22.01
CA LEU A 8 -26.31 -12.70 22.47
C LEU A 8 -26.50 -13.98 23.26
N GLY A 9 -27.67 -14.18 23.88
CA GLY A 9 -28.07 -15.48 24.42
C GLY A 9 -28.44 -16.46 23.30
N THR A 10 -29.04 -15.95 22.22
CA THR A 10 -29.60 -16.75 21.14
C THR A 10 -28.52 -17.39 20.25
N ILE A 11 -27.45 -16.65 19.91
CA ILE A 11 -26.36 -17.18 19.07
C ILE A 11 -25.67 -18.41 19.71
N PRO A 12 -25.25 -18.39 20.99
CA PRO A 12 -24.73 -19.57 21.68
C PRO A 12 -25.68 -20.76 21.68
N LEU A 13 -26.99 -20.55 21.84
CA LEU A 13 -27.98 -21.63 21.79
C LEU A 13 -28.04 -22.27 20.40
N ILE A 14 -28.03 -21.46 19.34
CA ILE A 14 -27.97 -21.94 17.95
C ILE A 14 -26.67 -22.72 17.72
N LEU A 15 -25.52 -22.18 18.16
CA LEU A 15 -24.22 -22.84 18.00
C LEU A 15 -24.14 -24.16 18.79
N TYR A 16 -24.71 -24.19 20.00
CA TYR A 16 -24.80 -25.39 20.83
C TYR A 16 -25.65 -26.47 20.16
N ALA A 17 -26.82 -26.11 19.64
CA ALA A 17 -27.68 -27.02 18.89
C ALA A 17 -26.96 -27.59 17.64
N ILE A 18 -26.22 -26.74 16.92
CA ILE A 18 -25.41 -27.16 15.77
C ILE A 18 -24.24 -28.08 16.19
N ASP A 19 -23.60 -27.84 17.34
CA ASP A 19 -22.51 -28.69 17.85
C ASP A 19 -22.99 -30.04 18.33
N LYS A 20 -24.15 -30.09 19.00
CA LYS A 20 -24.78 -31.36 19.38
C LYS A 20 -24.99 -32.24 18.15
N HIS A 21 -25.32 -31.63 16.99
CA HIS A 21 -25.39 -32.31 15.70
C HIS A 21 -24.04 -32.80 15.14
N LYS A 22 -22.91 -32.19 15.54
CA LYS A 22 -21.56 -32.52 15.03
C LYS A 22 -21.07 -33.91 15.41
N GLN A 23 -21.56 -34.47 16.51
CA GLN A 23 -21.10 -35.75 17.06
C GLN A 23 -21.42 -36.98 16.18
N ARG A 24 -22.22 -36.87 15.11
CA ARG A 24 -22.71 -38.04 14.33
C ARG A 24 -22.57 -37.96 12.79
N LYS A 25 -21.44 -37.40 12.29
CA LYS A 25 -21.12 -37.06 10.88
C LYS A 25 -21.87 -35.81 10.37
N THR A 26 -21.15 -34.69 10.30
CA THR A 26 -21.67 -33.40 9.83
C THR A 26 -21.50 -33.19 8.32
N SER A 27 -22.56 -32.72 7.67
CA SER A 27 -22.49 -32.18 6.30
C SER A 27 -21.59 -30.93 6.28
N HIS A 28 -20.93 -30.70 5.13
CA HIS A 28 -20.13 -29.50 4.86
C HIS A 28 -20.93 -28.21 5.09
N ASP A 29 -22.23 -28.20 4.74
CA ASP A 29 -23.09 -27.02 4.88
C ASP A 29 -23.34 -26.63 6.33
N VAL A 30 -23.50 -27.62 7.23
CA VAL A 30 -23.67 -27.37 8.67
C VAL A 30 -22.41 -26.74 9.25
N LYS A 31 -21.23 -27.18 8.82
CA LYS A 31 -19.95 -26.57 9.21
C LYS A 31 -19.80 -25.13 8.66
N ARG A 32 -20.33 -24.85 7.47
CA ARG A 32 -20.31 -23.50 6.88
C ARG A 32 -21.23 -22.55 7.64
N ILE A 33 -22.46 -22.97 7.93
CA ILE A 33 -23.43 -22.16 8.71
C ILE A 33 -22.87 -21.89 10.11
N ARG A 34 -22.35 -22.92 10.78
CA ARG A 34 -21.71 -22.75 12.10
C ARG A 34 -20.64 -21.66 12.07
N ARG A 35 -19.73 -21.73 11.08
CA ARG A 35 -18.64 -20.75 10.94
C ARG A 35 -19.17 -19.34 10.76
N ARG A 36 -20.21 -19.16 9.93
CA ARG A 36 -20.83 -17.84 9.73
C ARG A 36 -21.46 -17.30 11.01
N ILE A 37 -22.32 -18.08 11.67
CA ILE A 37 -22.97 -17.65 12.92
C ILE A 37 -21.92 -17.35 14.02
N PHE A 38 -20.85 -18.14 14.08
CA PHE A 38 -19.75 -17.87 15.01
C PHE A 38 -19.00 -16.57 14.69
N LEU A 39 -18.77 -16.25 13.41
CA LEU A 39 -18.16 -14.98 13.01
C LEU A 39 -19.06 -13.81 13.39
N GLU A 40 -20.37 -13.91 13.14
CA GLU A 40 -21.33 -12.87 13.56
C GLU A 40 -21.35 -12.67 15.08
N GLN A 41 -21.21 -13.76 15.85
CA GLN A 41 -21.03 -13.68 17.31
C GLN A 41 -19.78 -12.88 17.68
N ARG A 42 -18.64 -13.18 17.03
CA ARG A 42 -17.35 -12.55 17.32
C ARG A 42 -17.37 -11.05 16.97
N LEU A 43 -17.99 -10.70 15.85
CA LEU A 43 -18.15 -9.30 15.42
C LEU A 43 -19.00 -8.52 16.41
N LEU A 44 -20.14 -9.08 16.80
CA LEU A 44 -21.02 -8.47 17.78
C LEU A 44 -20.34 -8.34 19.15
N GLU A 45 -19.61 -9.37 19.58
CA GLU A 45 -18.78 -9.34 20.79
C GLU A 45 -17.77 -8.22 20.78
N ALA A 46 -17.01 -8.08 19.70
CA ALA A 46 -16.03 -7.01 19.54
C ALA A 46 -16.70 -5.64 19.60
N THR A 47 -17.86 -5.50 18.97
CA THR A 47 -18.64 -4.25 18.97
C THR A 47 -19.09 -3.87 20.39
N PHE A 48 -19.61 -4.82 21.17
CA PHE A 48 -19.99 -4.55 22.57
C PHE A 48 -18.79 -4.26 23.48
N ILE A 49 -17.67 -4.96 23.29
CA ILE A 49 -16.44 -4.69 24.03
C ILE A 49 -15.94 -3.27 23.72
N SER A 50 -16.04 -2.82 22.47
CA SER A 50 -15.66 -1.46 22.05
C SER A 50 -16.53 -0.34 22.63
N ILE A 51 -17.65 -0.66 23.28
CA ILE A 51 -18.43 0.32 24.07
C ILE A 51 -18.29 0.09 25.56
N GLY A 52 -17.32 -0.73 26.00
CA GLY A 52 -17.08 -1.02 27.42
C GLY A 52 -18.11 -1.95 28.05
N LEU A 53 -18.86 -2.72 27.25
CA LEU A 53 -19.82 -3.69 27.75
C LEU A 53 -19.23 -5.10 27.72
N GLN A 54 -19.37 -5.82 28.84
CA GLN A 54 -18.97 -7.21 28.93
C GLN A 54 -20.12 -8.13 28.49
N LEU A 55 -19.84 -8.96 27.50
CA LEU A 55 -20.81 -9.91 26.99
C LEU A 55 -21.22 -10.95 28.03
N GLY A 56 -22.50 -11.33 28.04
CA GLY A 56 -23.04 -12.39 28.91
C GLY A 56 -23.42 -11.96 30.33
N LYS A 57 -23.06 -10.74 30.75
CA LYS A 57 -23.49 -10.14 32.02
C LYS A 57 -24.41 -8.93 31.84
N THR A 58 -24.31 -8.27 30.70
CA THR A 58 -25.06 -7.04 30.42
C THR A 58 -26.53 -7.36 30.12
N THR A 59 -27.44 -6.82 30.92
CA THR A 59 -28.88 -6.89 30.69
C THR A 59 -29.32 -5.90 29.60
N ARG A 60 -30.47 -6.12 28.96
CA ARG A 60 -31.03 -5.19 27.95
C ARG A 60 -31.20 -3.77 28.52
N LYS A 61 -31.62 -3.67 29.78
CA LYS A 61 -31.79 -2.38 30.48
C LYS A 61 -30.45 -1.69 30.75
N GLU A 62 -29.42 -2.43 31.14
CA GLU A 62 -28.06 -1.88 31.31
C GLU A 62 -27.49 -1.42 29.97
N LEU A 63 -27.68 -2.22 28.91
CA LEU A 63 -27.30 -1.86 27.55
C LEU A 63 -27.99 -0.56 27.09
N GLU A 64 -29.30 -0.46 27.22
CA GLU A 64 -30.06 0.74 26.89
C GLU A 64 -29.59 1.96 27.70
N THR A 65 -29.38 1.78 29.02
CA THR A 65 -28.88 2.85 29.90
C THR A 65 -27.49 3.31 29.45
N HIS A 66 -26.63 2.36 29.09
CA HIS A 66 -25.29 2.65 28.62
C HIS A 66 -25.28 3.34 27.26
N LEU A 67 -26.10 2.88 26.30
CA LEU A 67 -26.24 3.51 24.99
C LEU A 67 -26.83 4.91 25.07
N LYS A 68 -27.84 5.14 25.92
CA LYS A 68 -28.39 6.48 26.18
C LYS A 68 -27.36 7.41 26.81
N LYS A 69 -26.48 6.89 27.67
CA LYS A 69 -25.40 7.65 28.29
C LYS A 69 -24.26 7.97 27.32
N ALA A 70 -23.82 6.98 26.54
CA ALA A 70 -22.67 7.10 25.64
C ALA A 70 -23.03 7.83 24.33
N HIS A 71 -24.23 7.59 23.80
CA HIS A 71 -24.69 8.08 22.50
C HIS A 71 -26.15 8.57 22.55
N PRO A 72 -26.47 9.62 23.31
CA PRO A 72 -27.86 10.04 23.55
C PRO A 72 -28.64 10.29 22.25
N THR A 73 -27.99 10.87 21.24
CA THR A 73 -28.60 11.21 19.94
C THR A 73 -28.90 10.01 19.04
N HIS A 74 -28.17 8.90 19.18
CA HIS A 74 -28.28 7.73 18.30
C HIS A 74 -28.78 6.47 19.05
N SER A 75 -28.97 6.57 20.37
CA SER A 75 -29.41 5.47 21.24
C SER A 75 -30.65 4.73 20.72
N ALA A 76 -31.63 5.45 20.18
CA ALA A 76 -32.82 4.84 19.60
C ALA A 76 -32.50 3.99 18.36
N GLN A 77 -31.62 4.46 17.46
CA GLN A 77 -31.22 3.73 16.26
C GLN A 77 -30.43 2.46 16.62
N PHE A 78 -29.56 2.53 17.64
CA PHE A 78 -28.85 1.35 18.13
C PHE A 78 -29.79 0.26 18.63
N LEU A 79 -30.79 0.65 19.41
CA LEU A 79 -31.77 -0.30 19.95
C LEU A 79 -32.62 -0.90 18.84
N ASP A 80 -33.00 -0.11 17.83
CA ASP A 80 -33.73 -0.59 16.65
C ASP A 80 -32.95 -1.66 15.88
N ILE A 81 -31.65 -1.44 15.64
CA ILE A 81 -30.80 -2.45 14.99
C ILE A 81 -30.71 -3.73 15.84
N ILE A 82 -30.52 -3.59 17.15
CA ILE A 82 -30.39 -4.74 18.06
C ILE A 82 -31.70 -5.53 18.10
N ASP A 83 -32.85 -4.85 18.09
CA ASP A 83 -34.17 -5.47 18.03
C ASP A 83 -34.37 -6.20 16.70
N ARG A 84 -33.89 -5.62 15.59
CA ARG A 84 -33.96 -6.27 14.29
C ARG A 84 -33.08 -7.53 14.22
N MET A 85 -31.88 -7.49 14.79
CA MET A 85 -31.01 -8.66 14.90
C MET A 85 -31.64 -9.76 15.76
N GLU A 86 -32.34 -9.38 16.83
CA GLU A 86 -33.09 -10.29 17.70
C GLU A 86 -34.20 -11.02 16.93
N GLU A 87 -34.99 -10.28 16.15
CA GLU A 87 -36.03 -10.84 15.29
C GLU A 87 -35.46 -11.86 14.30
N ILE A 88 -34.36 -11.54 13.63
CA ILE A 88 -33.69 -12.42 12.67
C ILE A 88 -33.20 -13.70 13.36
N LEU A 89 -32.61 -13.58 14.55
CA LEU A 89 -32.15 -14.73 15.31
C LEU A 89 -33.30 -15.61 15.80
N GLN A 90 -34.43 -15.01 16.19
CA GLN A 90 -35.63 -15.76 16.53
C GLN A 90 -36.22 -16.48 15.32
N GLN A 91 -36.19 -15.86 14.14
CA GLN A 91 -36.55 -16.53 12.88
C GLN A 91 -35.61 -17.71 12.59
N ILE A 92 -34.30 -17.54 12.79
CA ILE A 92 -33.32 -18.63 12.66
C ILE A 92 -33.63 -19.75 13.66
N MET A 93 -33.93 -19.44 14.93
CA MET A 93 -34.34 -20.43 15.93
C MET A 93 -35.61 -21.18 15.54
N ASN A 94 -36.63 -20.47 15.06
CA ASN A 94 -37.89 -21.06 14.61
C ASN A 94 -37.68 -21.95 13.38
N GLU A 95 -36.87 -21.50 12.42
CA GLU A 95 -36.44 -22.30 11.26
C GLU A 95 -35.57 -23.51 11.65
N LEU A 96 -34.96 -23.49 12.84
CA LEU A 96 -34.19 -24.59 13.39
C LEU A 96 -35.02 -25.45 14.37
N MET A 97 -36.26 -25.05 14.68
CA MET A 97 -37.13 -25.61 15.71
C MET A 97 -36.40 -25.80 17.06
N ILE A 98 -35.67 -24.77 17.47
CA ILE A 98 -34.95 -24.73 18.74
C ILE A 98 -35.82 -23.98 19.75
N ASP A 99 -36.05 -24.58 20.92
CA ASP A 99 -36.73 -23.92 22.03
C ASP A 99 -35.82 -22.91 22.74
N SER A 100 -36.35 -22.17 23.71
CA SER A 100 -35.57 -21.22 24.51
C SER A 100 -34.43 -21.85 25.32
N ASN A 101 -34.37 -23.18 25.43
CA ASN A 101 -33.33 -23.93 26.14
C ASN A 101 -32.26 -24.50 25.21
N GLY A 102 -32.30 -24.18 23.91
CA GLY A 102 -31.38 -24.75 22.92
C GLY A 102 -31.70 -26.21 22.56
N GLN A 103 -32.86 -26.73 22.97
CA GLN A 103 -33.31 -28.08 22.68
C GLN A 103 -34.25 -28.10 21.47
N PRO A 104 -34.33 -29.24 20.75
CA PRO A 104 -35.37 -29.48 19.76
C PRO A 104 -36.78 -29.26 20.34
N ILE A 105 -37.64 -28.53 19.63
CA ILE A 105 -39.09 -28.56 19.90
C ILE A 105 -39.60 -29.92 19.44
N SER A 106 -39.72 -30.85 20.39
CA SER A 106 -40.08 -32.24 20.08
C SER A 106 -41.56 -32.37 19.71
N GLN A 107 -41.84 -32.75 18.47
CA GLN A 107 -43.19 -33.12 18.03
C GLN A 107 -43.27 -34.64 17.84
N SER A 108 -43.75 -35.33 18.87
CA SER A 108 -44.15 -36.76 18.92
C SER A 108 -43.06 -37.85 18.92
N ASP A 109 -43.38 -38.93 19.64
CA ASP A 109 -42.64 -40.14 20.10
C ASP A 109 -41.74 -40.93 19.09
N GLY A 110 -41.44 -40.40 17.92
CA GLY A 110 -40.36 -40.95 17.09
C GLY A 110 -38.99 -40.46 17.57
N SER A 111 -37.92 -41.23 17.37
CA SER A 111 -36.56 -40.85 17.80
C SER A 111 -36.27 -39.39 17.38
N GLU A 112 -36.30 -38.45 18.34
CA GLU A 112 -36.23 -37.00 18.12
C GLU A 112 -35.10 -36.61 17.16
N TRP A 113 -34.03 -37.39 17.25
CA TRP A 113 -32.82 -37.27 16.48
C TRP A 113 -32.96 -37.49 14.97
N SER A 114 -33.79 -38.46 14.55
CA SER A 114 -33.97 -38.79 13.13
C SER A 114 -34.82 -37.73 12.41
N GLN A 115 -35.76 -37.12 13.13
CA GLN A 115 -36.56 -36.00 12.63
C GLN A 115 -35.70 -34.74 12.54
N MET A 116 -34.95 -34.40 13.59
CA MET A 116 -34.00 -33.29 13.59
C MET A 116 -32.96 -33.43 12.45
N LYS A 117 -32.42 -34.63 12.20
CA LYS A 117 -31.48 -34.87 11.08
C LYS A 117 -32.09 -34.66 9.70
N ARG A 118 -33.33 -35.13 9.46
CA ARG A 118 -34.05 -34.88 8.20
C ARG A 118 -34.42 -33.40 8.07
N PHE A 119 -34.72 -32.75 9.18
CA PHE A 119 -35.10 -31.34 9.26
C PHE A 119 -33.94 -30.41 8.96
N VAL A 120 -32.82 -30.56 9.69
CA VAL A 120 -31.54 -29.88 9.41
C VAL A 120 -31.16 -30.11 7.96
N LYS A 121 -31.22 -31.34 7.43
CA LYS A 121 -30.88 -31.59 6.01
C LYS A 121 -31.81 -30.90 5.00
N ARG A 122 -33.12 -30.79 5.27
CA ARG A 122 -34.09 -30.09 4.40
C ARG A 122 -33.95 -28.57 4.48
N HIS A 123 -33.64 -28.03 5.65
CA HIS A 123 -33.68 -26.58 5.89
C HIS A 123 -32.29 -25.92 5.84
N VAL A 124 -31.19 -26.67 5.99
CA VAL A 124 -29.80 -26.17 5.81
C VAL A 124 -29.50 -25.82 4.35
N GLY A 125 -30.24 -26.37 3.39
CA GLY A 125 -30.10 -26.05 1.97
C GLY A 125 -31.00 -24.91 1.48
N ASN A 126 -31.87 -24.34 2.32
CA ASN A 126 -32.89 -23.41 1.85
C ASN A 126 -32.34 -21.98 1.68
N GLY A 127 -32.73 -21.31 0.60
CA GLY A 127 -32.31 -19.93 0.28
C GLY A 127 -32.70 -18.91 1.37
N SER A 128 -33.82 -19.16 2.07
CA SER A 128 -34.33 -18.36 3.19
C SER A 128 -33.27 -18.11 4.27
N ARG A 129 -32.62 -19.17 4.76
CA ARG A 129 -31.63 -19.04 5.83
C ARG A 129 -30.36 -18.31 5.40
N LYS A 130 -29.96 -18.49 4.14
CA LYS A 130 -28.83 -17.73 3.61
C LYS A 130 -29.16 -16.24 3.61
N ALA A 131 -30.39 -15.87 3.24
CA ALA A 131 -30.87 -14.50 3.33
C ALA A 131 -30.87 -13.99 4.77
N LEU A 132 -31.40 -14.76 5.74
CA LEU A 132 -31.38 -14.37 7.16
C LEU A 132 -29.96 -14.17 7.72
N ILE A 133 -28.99 -15.01 7.31
CA ILE A 133 -27.60 -14.85 7.76
C ILE A 133 -26.93 -13.63 7.11
N GLU A 134 -27.17 -13.36 5.83
CA GLU A 134 -26.65 -12.12 5.21
C GLU A 134 -27.34 -10.89 5.79
N GLU A 135 -28.65 -10.93 6.09
CA GLU A 135 -29.36 -9.84 6.76
C GLU A 135 -28.79 -9.60 8.17
N LEU A 136 -28.56 -10.67 8.96
CA LEU A 136 -27.91 -10.57 10.26
C LEU A 136 -26.54 -9.90 10.16
N ARG A 137 -25.77 -10.25 9.12
CA ARG A 137 -24.46 -9.67 8.86
C ARG A 137 -24.54 -8.19 8.48
N GLU A 138 -25.49 -7.81 7.62
CA GLU A 138 -25.76 -6.42 7.24
C GLU A 138 -26.05 -5.57 8.48
N TRP A 139 -26.94 -6.04 9.38
CA TRP A 139 -27.24 -5.34 10.62
C TRP A 139 -26.07 -5.30 11.60
N ASN A 140 -25.24 -6.35 11.66
CA ASN A 140 -24.00 -6.34 12.44
C ASN A 140 -22.99 -5.31 11.90
N GLU A 141 -22.85 -5.22 10.58
CA GLU A 141 -22.01 -4.22 9.92
C GLU A 141 -22.55 -2.80 10.17
N ASP A 142 -23.86 -2.59 10.09
CA ASP A 142 -24.51 -1.31 10.39
C ASP A 142 -24.37 -0.93 11.86
N LEU A 143 -24.59 -1.88 12.78
CA LEU A 143 -24.36 -1.68 14.21
C LEU A 143 -22.90 -1.29 14.45
N ASN A 144 -21.96 -2.00 13.83
CA ASN A 144 -20.53 -1.70 13.93
C ASN A 144 -20.17 -0.37 13.23
N ASN A 145 -20.88 0.07 12.21
CA ASN A 145 -20.66 1.39 11.58
C ASN A 145 -21.20 2.53 12.44
N LEU A 146 -22.34 2.32 13.11
CA LEU A 146 -22.93 3.31 14.02
C LEU A 146 -22.13 3.39 15.34
N ILE A 147 -21.74 2.24 15.90
CA ILE A 147 -20.97 2.13 17.15
C ILE A 147 -19.52 2.49 16.87
N GLY A 148 -18.96 1.90 15.82
CA GLY A 148 -17.68 2.24 15.23
C GLY A 148 -17.73 3.55 14.45
N LYS A 149 -18.31 4.61 15.04
CA LYS A 149 -17.49 5.81 15.14
C LYS A 149 -16.25 5.34 15.88
N PRO A 150 -15.12 5.15 15.19
CA PRO A 150 -14.00 4.44 15.77
C PRO A 150 -13.74 5.07 17.13
N GLU A 151 -13.57 4.25 18.17
CA GLU A 151 -12.73 4.58 19.31
C GLU A 151 -11.29 4.83 18.83
N MET A 152 -11.09 5.66 17.80
CA MET A 152 -10.05 6.63 17.92
C MET A 152 -10.55 7.56 19.03
N PRO A 153 -9.83 7.69 20.15
CA PRO A 153 -9.92 8.88 20.98
C PRO A 153 -10.11 10.06 20.06
N SER A 154 -11.06 10.95 20.42
CA SER A 154 -11.15 12.30 19.84
C SER A 154 -9.77 12.68 19.35
N PRO A 155 -9.57 12.88 18.03
CA PRO A 155 -8.24 12.96 17.44
C PRO A 155 -7.41 13.80 18.39
N ASP A 156 -6.33 13.22 18.94
CA ASP A 156 -5.29 14.04 19.57
C ASP A 156 -5.16 15.24 18.64
N TYR A 157 -5.59 16.41 19.12
CA TYR A 157 -5.90 17.55 18.25
C TYR A 157 -4.56 18.08 17.79
N ASN A 158 -4.00 17.38 16.82
CA ASN A 158 -2.76 17.72 16.19
C ASN A 158 -3.16 18.61 15.02
N PRO A 159 -3.01 19.94 15.15
CA PRO A 159 -3.47 20.88 14.13
C PRO A 159 -2.81 20.59 12.78
N LEU A 160 -1.59 20.03 12.76
CA LEU A 160 -0.93 19.61 11.52
C LEU A 160 -1.65 18.44 10.86
N VAL A 161 -2.10 17.44 11.62
CA VAL A 161 -2.87 16.30 11.06
C VAL A 161 -4.19 16.81 10.48
N THR A 162 -4.90 17.68 11.20
CA THR A 162 -6.15 18.28 10.72
C THR A 162 -5.93 19.12 9.46
N SER A 163 -4.89 19.96 9.46
CA SER A 163 -4.48 20.75 8.29
C SER A 163 -4.18 19.83 7.11
N ARG A 164 -3.31 18.82 7.27
CA ARG A 164 -2.97 17.87 6.21
C ARG A 164 -4.20 17.12 5.67
N ARG A 165 -5.12 16.69 6.53
CA ARG A 165 -6.38 16.03 6.12
C ARG A 165 -7.25 16.91 5.22
N ALA A 166 -7.31 18.21 5.50
CA ALA A 166 -8.10 19.16 4.71
C ALA A 166 -7.54 19.39 3.30
N HIS A 167 -6.23 19.14 3.10
CA HIS A 167 -5.52 19.37 1.84
C HIS A 167 -5.60 18.21 0.85
N PHE A 168 -6.42 17.18 1.11
CA PHE A 168 -6.57 16.11 0.13
C PHE A 168 -7.30 16.60 -1.11
N ASP A 169 -6.63 16.55 -2.26
CA ASP A 169 -7.23 16.79 -3.56
C ASP A 169 -7.36 15.45 -4.31
N SER A 170 -8.59 14.94 -4.40
CA SER A 170 -8.87 13.70 -5.12
C SER A 170 -8.60 13.81 -6.62
N ALA A 171 -8.85 14.98 -7.23
CA ALA A 171 -8.61 15.17 -8.66
C ALA A 171 -7.11 15.17 -8.96
N HIS A 172 -6.32 15.83 -8.10
CA HIS A 172 -4.86 15.76 -8.17
C HIS A 172 -4.36 14.33 -7.97
N CYS A 173 -4.90 13.60 -6.98
CA CYS A 173 -4.52 12.21 -6.75
C CYS A 173 -4.77 11.33 -7.98
N ASP A 174 -5.94 11.45 -8.60
CA ASP A 174 -6.33 10.67 -9.77
C ASP A 174 -5.48 11.02 -11.00
N LYS A 175 -5.18 12.32 -11.17
CA LYS A 175 -4.27 12.80 -12.22
C LYS A 175 -2.86 12.25 -12.02
N SER A 176 -2.30 12.32 -10.81
CA SER A 176 -0.96 11.80 -10.49
C SER A 176 -0.87 10.28 -10.71
N ARG A 177 -1.90 9.52 -10.34
CA ARG A 177 -2.00 8.07 -10.61
C ARG A 177 -2.00 7.77 -12.11
N THR A 178 -2.80 8.52 -12.87
CA THR A 178 -2.89 8.38 -14.33
C THR A 178 -1.55 8.70 -14.99
N ASN A 179 -0.94 9.81 -14.59
CA ASN A 179 0.36 10.24 -15.09
C ASN A 179 1.46 9.22 -14.76
N ALA A 180 1.47 8.65 -13.55
CA ALA A 180 2.44 7.62 -13.18
C ALA A 180 2.34 6.37 -14.09
N ALA A 181 1.11 5.93 -14.40
CA ALA A 181 0.88 4.83 -15.33
C ALA A 181 1.34 5.18 -16.76
N LEU A 182 1.03 6.39 -17.22
CA LEU A 182 1.45 6.89 -18.52
C LEU A 182 2.98 7.01 -18.65
N VAL A 183 3.68 7.46 -17.60
CA VAL A 183 5.15 7.51 -17.56
C VAL A 183 5.74 6.11 -17.64
N HIS A 184 5.15 5.13 -16.94
CA HIS A 184 5.57 3.73 -17.04
C HIS A 184 5.45 3.22 -18.48
N GLU A 185 4.28 3.42 -19.10
CA GLU A 185 4.00 2.99 -20.47
C GLU A 185 4.94 3.66 -21.48
N ALA A 186 5.19 4.96 -21.33
CA ALA A 186 6.11 5.72 -22.18
C ALA A 186 7.55 5.17 -22.06
N ILE A 187 8.03 4.94 -20.84
CA ILE A 187 9.36 4.34 -20.61
C ILE A 187 9.42 2.94 -21.24
N MET A 188 8.42 2.10 -20.96
CA MET A 188 8.35 0.72 -21.45
C MET A 188 8.41 0.64 -22.98
N THR A 189 7.66 1.49 -23.67
CA THR A 189 7.56 1.50 -25.14
C THR A 189 8.77 2.11 -25.85
N THR A 190 9.60 2.86 -25.11
CA THR A 190 10.80 3.52 -25.67
C THR A 190 12.05 2.64 -25.55
N TRP A 191 11.95 1.45 -24.95
CA TRP A 191 13.01 0.44 -24.97
C TRP A 191 13.03 -0.34 -26.29
N GLN A 192 13.42 0.32 -27.39
CA GLN A 192 13.45 -0.26 -28.74
C GLN A 192 14.78 -0.94 -29.12
N CYS A 193 15.57 -1.38 -28.15
CA CYS A 193 16.88 -2.01 -28.36
C CYS A 193 16.84 -3.55 -28.18
N CYS A 194 17.99 -4.19 -28.41
CA CYS A 194 18.16 -5.64 -28.28
C CYS A 194 18.64 -6.10 -26.90
N CYS A 195 18.80 -5.19 -25.94
CA CYS A 195 19.26 -5.54 -24.58
C CYS A 195 18.22 -6.43 -23.86
N GLU A 196 18.71 -7.34 -23.01
CA GLU A 196 17.86 -8.31 -22.31
C GLU A 196 17.02 -7.66 -21.20
N GLU A 197 17.62 -6.73 -20.45
CA GLU A 197 17.01 -6.14 -19.25
C GLU A 197 17.37 -4.66 -19.11
N HIS A 198 16.37 -3.84 -18.78
CA HIS A 198 16.55 -2.45 -18.34
C HIS A 198 15.95 -2.27 -16.96
N HIS A 199 16.51 -1.36 -16.18
CA HIS A 199 15.96 -1.03 -14.87
C HIS A 199 15.54 0.43 -14.85
N GLY A 200 14.36 0.69 -14.29
CA GLY A 200 13.93 2.03 -13.94
C GLY A 200 13.49 2.07 -12.48
N ALA A 201 13.68 3.22 -11.85
CA ALA A 201 13.32 3.44 -10.47
C ALA A 201 12.64 4.80 -10.33
N LEU A 202 11.41 4.80 -9.81
CA LEU A 202 10.65 6.02 -9.59
C LEU A 202 10.93 6.58 -8.19
N LYS A 203 11.45 7.82 -8.12
CA LYS A 203 11.82 8.48 -6.88
C LYS A 203 10.60 8.98 -6.11
N LEU A 204 10.53 8.63 -4.82
CA LEU A 204 9.39 8.90 -3.96
C LEU A 204 9.62 10.19 -3.16
N GLN A 205 9.22 11.33 -3.73
CA GLN A 205 9.46 12.66 -3.14
C GLN A 205 8.21 13.49 -2.88
N TRP A 206 7.01 12.93 -3.05
CA TRP A 206 5.75 13.65 -2.92
C TRP A 206 5.49 14.20 -1.51
N HIS A 207 6.10 13.64 -0.47
CA HIS A 207 5.96 14.10 0.91
C HIS A 207 6.62 15.45 1.20
N LYS A 208 7.52 15.94 0.34
CA LYS A 208 8.28 17.17 0.60
C LYS A 208 7.48 18.45 0.35
N GLY A 209 6.28 18.37 -0.23
CA GLY A 209 5.39 19.53 -0.42
C GLY A 209 5.96 20.67 -1.27
N THR A 210 7.14 20.48 -1.88
CA THR A 210 7.74 21.42 -2.83
C THR A 210 7.08 21.21 -4.17
N SER A 211 5.81 21.61 -4.31
CA SER A 211 5.11 21.89 -5.57
C SER A 211 5.73 21.24 -6.81
N THR A 212 5.89 19.91 -6.82
CA THR A 212 6.13 19.22 -8.08
C THR A 212 4.80 19.38 -8.76
N LYS A 213 4.81 20.03 -9.93
CA LYS A 213 3.64 20.05 -10.81
C LYS A 213 3.16 18.60 -10.85
N SER A 214 1.84 18.34 -10.85
CA SER A 214 1.27 16.97 -10.90
C SER A 214 1.81 16.10 -12.05
N ASP A 215 2.54 16.74 -12.94
CA ASP A 215 3.00 16.26 -14.21
C ASP A 215 4.51 15.97 -14.18
N GLU A 216 5.23 16.19 -13.07
CA GLU A 216 6.68 15.95 -12.98
C GLU A 216 7.02 14.71 -12.15
N PHE A 217 7.82 13.80 -12.73
CA PHE A 217 8.29 12.56 -12.10
C PHE A 217 9.80 12.47 -12.23
N VAL A 218 10.49 12.10 -11.16
CA VAL A 218 11.93 11.85 -11.20
C VAL A 218 12.16 10.35 -11.28
N VAL A 219 12.76 9.91 -12.38
CA VAL A 219 13.03 8.50 -12.67
C VAL A 219 14.54 8.31 -12.79
N ALA A 220 15.07 7.35 -12.05
CA ALA A 220 16.43 6.85 -12.26
C ALA A 220 16.40 5.66 -13.23
N ILE A 221 17.25 5.66 -14.24
CA ILE A 221 17.28 4.66 -15.31
C ILE A 221 18.67 4.04 -15.34
N SER A 222 18.76 2.71 -15.49
CA SER A 222 20.02 2.00 -15.66
C SER A 222 20.04 1.17 -16.94
N VAL A 223 21.18 1.22 -17.63
CA VAL A 223 21.42 0.58 -18.93
C VAL A 223 22.47 -0.53 -18.77
N PRO A 224 22.25 -1.73 -19.32
CA PRO A 224 23.13 -2.88 -19.08
C PRO A 224 24.55 -2.69 -19.65
N GLU A 225 24.72 -2.02 -20.79
CA GLU A 225 26.00 -1.92 -21.50
C GLU A 225 27.09 -1.11 -20.75
N ARG A 226 26.71 -0.29 -19.77
CA ARG A 226 27.63 0.56 -19.00
C ARG A 226 27.76 0.16 -17.54
N ASN A 227 27.86 -1.13 -17.26
CA ASN A 227 28.26 -1.63 -15.93
C ASN A 227 27.35 -1.10 -14.79
N LYS A 228 26.04 -0.97 -15.06
CA LYS A 228 25.01 -0.43 -14.15
C LYS A 228 25.17 1.04 -13.76
N ASP A 229 25.66 1.88 -14.66
CA ASP A 229 25.54 3.34 -14.48
C ASP A 229 24.05 3.72 -14.37
N TRP A 230 23.75 4.61 -13.41
CA TRP A 230 22.42 5.17 -13.19
C TRP A 230 22.35 6.60 -13.73
N PHE A 231 21.24 6.93 -14.38
CA PHE A 231 20.94 8.24 -14.94
C PHE A 231 19.69 8.78 -14.26
N GLU A 232 19.73 10.00 -13.72
CA GLU A 232 18.55 10.65 -13.17
C GLU A 232 17.88 11.45 -14.29
N SER A 233 16.59 11.20 -14.48
CA SER A 233 15.78 11.86 -15.49
C SER A 233 14.57 12.49 -14.84
N ILE A 234 14.33 13.76 -15.16
CA ILE A 234 13.08 14.44 -14.87
C ILE A 234 12.16 14.21 -16.07
N VAL A 235 11.01 13.60 -15.82
CA VAL A 235 9.96 13.32 -16.80
C VAL A 235 8.81 14.28 -16.53
N GLU A 236 8.57 15.21 -17.45
CA GLU A 236 7.39 16.07 -17.40
C GLU A 236 6.33 15.55 -18.39
N VAL A 237 5.10 15.37 -17.92
CA VAL A 237 3.95 14.91 -18.69
C VAL A 237 3.28 16.12 -19.33
N GLY A 238 3.49 16.30 -20.63
CA GLY A 238 2.82 17.32 -21.42
C GLY A 238 1.56 16.78 -22.10
N THR A 239 0.46 17.51 -22.02
CA THR A 239 -0.67 17.35 -22.95
C THR A 239 -0.37 18.19 -24.18
N SER A 240 0.14 17.58 -25.24
CA SER A 240 0.36 18.30 -26.49
C SER A 240 -0.97 18.44 -27.23
N LEU A 241 -1.44 19.68 -27.38
CA LEU A 241 -2.55 19.99 -28.29
C LEU A 241 -2.06 20.18 -29.75
N ASP A 242 -0.75 20.32 -29.96
CA ASP A 242 -0.17 20.82 -31.22
C ASP A 242 0.93 19.93 -31.84
N CYS A 243 1.00 18.65 -31.47
CA CYS A 243 1.90 17.73 -32.19
C CYS A 243 1.36 17.47 -33.61
N PRO A 244 2.13 17.74 -34.68
CA PRO A 244 1.71 17.38 -36.03
C PRO A 244 1.53 15.85 -36.13
N PRO A 245 0.51 15.37 -36.87
CA PRO A 245 0.18 13.95 -36.94
C PRO A 245 1.38 13.10 -37.37
N LEU A 246 1.62 12.00 -36.64
CA LEU A 246 2.71 11.02 -36.81
C LEU A 246 2.79 10.39 -38.22
N SER A 247 1.83 10.66 -39.11
CA SER A 247 1.78 10.10 -40.46
C SER A 247 2.87 10.60 -41.44
N ASN A 248 3.69 11.58 -41.05
CA ASN A 248 4.73 12.16 -41.93
C ASN A 248 6.18 11.83 -41.57
N ILE A 249 6.43 11.01 -40.53
CA ILE A 249 7.79 10.59 -40.20
C ILE A 249 8.12 9.34 -41.01
N LYS A 250 8.83 9.51 -42.13
CA LYS A 250 9.43 8.38 -42.85
C LYS A 250 10.45 7.71 -41.92
N SER A 251 10.18 6.45 -41.55
CA SER A 251 11.10 5.59 -40.80
C SER A 251 12.39 5.39 -41.61
N ALA A 252 13.38 6.24 -41.37
CA ALA A 252 14.66 6.20 -42.07
C ALA A 252 15.78 5.66 -41.18
N TRP A 253 15.55 4.61 -40.38
CA TRP A 253 16.62 3.91 -39.67
C TRP A 253 16.26 2.43 -39.48
N VAL A 254 16.74 1.58 -40.39
CA VAL A 254 17.17 0.22 -40.05
C VAL A 254 18.65 0.36 -39.76
N SER A 255 19.01 0.45 -38.48
CA SER A 255 20.41 0.39 -38.08
C SER A 255 20.73 -1.07 -37.81
N ASP A 256 21.38 -1.72 -38.77
CA ASP A 256 22.04 -3.00 -38.53
C ASP A 256 23.07 -2.81 -37.42
N CYS A 257 23.06 -3.67 -36.40
CA CYS A 257 24.16 -3.75 -35.44
C CYS A 257 25.42 -4.19 -36.21
N PRO A 258 26.54 -3.42 -36.16
CA PRO A 258 27.75 -3.85 -36.82
C PRO A 258 28.40 -5.00 -36.03
N PRO A 259 28.93 -6.05 -36.68
CA PRO A 259 29.74 -7.04 -36.00
C PRO A 259 31.14 -6.50 -35.71
N ASP A 260 31.72 -7.00 -34.61
CA ASP A 260 33.09 -6.75 -34.17
C ASP A 260 34.11 -6.83 -35.30
N SER A 261 34.99 -5.83 -35.39
CA SER A 261 36.27 -5.95 -36.10
C SER A 261 37.32 -4.97 -35.58
N THR A 262 38.46 -5.55 -35.27
CA THR A 262 39.70 -4.98 -34.73
C THR A 262 40.52 -4.23 -35.78
N THR A 263 41.34 -3.30 -35.28
CA THR A 263 42.66 -2.81 -35.78
C THR A 263 42.77 -1.77 -36.91
N GLN A 264 43.28 -0.60 -36.48
CA GLN A 264 44.50 0.10 -36.93
C GLN A 264 44.50 1.22 -38.01
N THR A 265 45.17 2.30 -37.56
CA THR A 265 46.18 3.19 -38.17
C THR A 265 45.84 4.42 -39.03
N ALA A 266 46.36 5.54 -38.50
CA ALA A 266 47.13 6.61 -39.15
C ALA A 266 46.42 7.71 -39.97
N GLY A 267 46.35 8.90 -39.33
CA GLY A 267 47.12 10.06 -39.76
C GLY A 267 46.53 10.99 -40.83
N ALA A 268 46.24 12.24 -40.46
CA ALA A 268 46.69 13.43 -41.20
C ALA A 268 46.37 14.72 -40.43
N LYS A 269 47.40 15.55 -40.27
CA LYS A 269 47.36 16.90 -39.71
C LYS A 269 46.69 17.86 -40.71
N ARG A 270 45.82 18.76 -40.24
CA ARG A 270 45.43 19.96 -41.01
C ARG A 270 45.48 21.20 -40.13
N ALA A 271 46.33 22.14 -40.57
CA ALA A 271 46.51 23.46 -40.01
C ALA A 271 45.33 24.37 -40.39
N VAL A 272 44.86 25.18 -39.44
CA VAL A 272 43.91 26.28 -39.71
C VAL A 272 44.52 27.58 -39.19
N SER A 273 44.67 28.50 -40.12
CA SER A 273 45.22 29.85 -39.99
C SER A 273 44.34 30.74 -39.10
N ARG A 274 44.96 31.38 -38.10
CA ARG A 274 44.38 32.48 -37.33
C ARG A 274 44.42 33.77 -38.15
N GLY A 275 43.27 34.33 -38.48
CA GLY A 275 43.13 35.69 -39.01
C GLY A 275 42.53 36.60 -37.95
N VAL A 276 43.30 37.60 -37.50
CA VAL A 276 42.86 38.65 -36.59
C VAL A 276 42.38 39.83 -37.43
N ARG A 277 41.11 40.24 -37.26
CA ARG A 277 40.60 41.52 -37.77
C ARG A 277 40.22 42.40 -36.58
N PHE A 278 40.86 43.56 -36.50
CA PHE A 278 40.42 44.69 -35.70
C PHE A 278 39.45 45.53 -36.53
N SER A 279 38.32 45.92 -35.94
CA SER A 279 37.50 47.02 -36.46
C SER A 279 36.96 47.83 -35.29
N SER A 280 37.20 49.12 -35.36
CA SER A 280 36.87 50.17 -34.40
C SER A 280 35.51 50.82 -34.72
N ASP A 281 34.62 50.87 -33.72
CA ASP A 281 33.58 51.86 -33.35
C ASP A 281 32.58 52.42 -34.41
N PRO A 282 31.43 53.06 -34.03
CA PRO A 282 30.93 53.42 -32.70
C PRO A 282 29.48 53.02 -32.37
N THR A 283 29.18 53.18 -31.09
CA THR A 283 27.93 53.06 -30.33
C THR A 283 26.71 53.71 -30.99
N THR A 284 25.64 52.94 -31.22
CA THR A 284 24.28 53.48 -31.41
C THR A 284 23.31 52.66 -30.58
N CYS A 285 22.74 53.28 -29.56
CA CYS A 285 21.75 52.69 -28.67
C CYS A 285 20.44 52.46 -29.45
N LYS A 286 20.15 51.20 -29.80
CA LYS A 286 18.86 50.80 -30.37
C LYS A 286 18.02 50.14 -29.27
N THR A 287 16.82 50.67 -29.09
CA THR A 287 15.74 50.14 -28.26
C THR A 287 15.51 48.66 -28.61
N VAL A 288 15.81 47.76 -27.67
CA VAL A 288 15.61 46.32 -27.82
C VAL A 288 14.11 46.03 -27.67
N ARG A 289 13.47 45.75 -28.81
CA ARG A 289 12.18 45.06 -28.86
C ARG A 289 12.44 43.64 -28.36
N ALA A 290 11.72 43.19 -27.32
CA ALA A 290 11.84 41.82 -26.80
C ALA A 290 11.56 40.83 -27.95
N GLN A 291 12.62 40.25 -28.50
CA GLN A 291 12.53 39.12 -29.40
C GLN A 291 12.22 37.90 -28.53
N GLU A 292 11.04 37.34 -28.70
CA GLU A 292 10.72 36.00 -28.23
C GLU A 292 11.78 35.05 -28.80
N VAL A 293 12.65 34.56 -27.92
CA VAL A 293 13.61 33.52 -28.25
C VAL A 293 12.80 32.24 -28.40
N HIS A 294 12.38 31.92 -29.63
CA HIS A 294 11.79 30.63 -29.92
C HIS A 294 12.83 29.55 -29.63
N ALA A 295 12.66 28.85 -28.50
CA ALA A 295 13.48 27.70 -28.16
C ALA A 295 13.40 26.67 -29.29
N ALA A 296 14.55 26.13 -29.69
CA ALA A 296 14.59 25.07 -30.69
C ALA A 296 13.74 23.87 -30.22
N PRO A 297 12.98 23.21 -31.11
CA PRO A 297 12.19 22.05 -30.74
C PRO A 297 13.10 20.93 -30.22
N LEU A 298 12.72 20.31 -29.09
CA LEU A 298 13.47 19.21 -28.49
C LEU A 298 13.49 17.99 -29.43
N PRO A 299 14.61 17.25 -29.53
CA PRO A 299 14.71 16.07 -30.36
C PRO A 299 13.83 14.93 -29.83
N GLN A 300 13.22 14.16 -30.73
CA GLN A 300 12.45 12.97 -30.34
C GLN A 300 13.39 11.82 -29.98
N ILE A 301 13.13 11.17 -28.85
CA ILE A 301 13.84 9.98 -28.37
C ILE A 301 13.16 8.74 -28.96
N SER A 302 13.84 8.07 -29.89
CA SER A 302 13.36 6.79 -30.46
C SER A 302 13.69 5.58 -29.59
N CYS A 303 14.81 5.63 -28.86
CA CYS A 303 15.24 4.55 -27.97
C CYS A 303 15.92 5.13 -26.72
N LEU A 304 15.38 4.81 -25.54
CA LEU A 304 15.91 5.27 -24.25
C LEU A 304 17.31 4.72 -23.99
N CYS A 305 17.59 3.48 -24.41
CA CYS A 305 18.90 2.85 -24.23
C CYS A 305 19.97 3.57 -25.04
N VAL A 306 19.70 3.88 -26.32
CA VAL A 306 20.64 4.62 -27.18
C VAL A 306 20.82 6.05 -26.67
N PHE A 307 19.72 6.72 -26.28
CA PHE A 307 19.78 8.08 -25.73
C PHE A 307 20.64 8.14 -24.46
N THR A 308 20.30 7.36 -23.44
CA THR A 308 21.04 7.33 -22.16
C THR A 308 22.48 6.81 -22.32
N GLY A 309 22.68 5.83 -23.21
CA GLY A 309 23.98 5.31 -23.59
C GLY A 309 24.87 6.30 -24.35
N ALA A 310 24.31 7.36 -24.95
CA ALA A 310 25.08 8.42 -25.60
C ALA A 310 25.38 9.61 -24.67
N LEU A 311 24.74 9.69 -23.50
CA LEU A 311 24.90 10.84 -22.60
C LEU A 311 26.31 10.91 -22.02
N GLN A 312 26.95 12.06 -22.23
CA GLN A 312 28.18 12.49 -21.55
C GLN A 312 27.93 13.66 -20.59
N LYS A 313 26.84 14.40 -20.82
CA LYS A 313 26.39 15.58 -20.06
C LYS A 313 24.86 15.58 -20.03
N ARG A 314 24.27 16.51 -19.29
CA ARG A 314 22.81 16.71 -19.28
C ARG A 314 22.29 17.00 -20.69
N ASP A 315 21.22 16.32 -21.07
CA ASP A 315 20.55 16.52 -22.36
C ASP A 315 19.04 16.30 -22.21
N SER A 316 18.26 16.80 -23.17
CA SER A 316 16.80 16.73 -23.12
C SER A 316 16.20 16.27 -24.44
N GLY A 317 15.09 15.53 -24.36
CA GLY A 317 14.37 15.05 -25.53
C GLY A 317 12.90 14.76 -25.23
N ILE A 318 12.15 14.39 -26.27
CA ILE A 318 10.72 14.08 -26.15
C ILE A 318 10.50 12.59 -26.40
N ILE A 319 9.85 11.92 -25.46
CA ILE A 319 9.31 10.58 -25.65
C ILE A 319 7.89 10.71 -26.19
N PRO A 320 7.57 10.09 -27.34
CA PRO A 320 6.20 10.07 -27.85
C PRO A 320 5.32 9.23 -26.93
N GLY A 321 4.14 9.74 -26.57
CA GLY A 321 3.15 8.94 -25.86
C GLY A 321 2.49 7.90 -26.76
N THR A 322 1.89 6.89 -26.14
CA THR A 322 1.13 5.84 -26.85
C THR A 322 -0.16 6.37 -27.46
N THR A 323 -0.70 7.44 -26.88
CA THR A 323 -1.79 8.23 -27.47
C THR A 323 -1.24 9.50 -28.08
N MET A 324 -1.81 9.94 -29.21
CA MET A 324 -1.37 11.16 -29.90
C MET A 324 -1.49 12.45 -29.08
N ARG A 325 -2.10 12.39 -27.89
CA ARG A 325 -2.35 13.56 -27.02
C ARG A 325 -1.27 13.76 -25.96
N ASN A 326 -0.43 12.76 -25.72
CA ASN A 326 0.54 12.80 -24.63
C ASN A 326 1.96 12.85 -25.20
N SER A 327 2.76 13.76 -24.68
CA SER A 327 4.20 13.85 -24.96
C SER A 327 4.94 14.00 -23.65
N PHE A 328 6.08 13.33 -23.49
CA PHE A 328 6.85 13.40 -22.26
C PHE A 328 8.18 14.08 -22.56
N SER A 329 8.41 15.24 -21.95
CA SER A 329 9.75 15.83 -21.95
C SER A 329 10.61 15.10 -20.94
N LEU A 330 11.75 14.61 -21.40
CA LEU A 330 12.75 13.94 -20.61
C LEU A 330 13.97 14.85 -20.52
N ASP A 331 14.38 15.21 -19.30
CA ASP A 331 15.62 15.92 -19.04
C ASP A 331 16.52 15.04 -18.17
N THR A 332 17.59 14.51 -18.76
CA THR A 332 18.40 13.47 -18.15
C THR A 332 19.81 13.95 -17.87
N ALA A 333 20.31 13.65 -16.68
CA ALA A 333 21.69 13.87 -16.28
C ALA A 333 22.33 12.57 -15.75
N PRO A 334 23.62 12.33 -16.06
CA PRO A 334 24.36 11.23 -15.45
C PRO A 334 24.55 11.49 -13.94
N LEU A 335 24.30 10.48 -13.10
CA LEU A 335 24.41 10.63 -11.63
C LEU A 335 25.84 10.48 -11.08
N GLY A 336 26.83 10.24 -11.95
CA GLY A 336 28.24 10.00 -11.61
C GLY A 336 28.57 8.50 -11.39
N GLN A 337 29.86 8.18 -11.23
CA GLN A 337 30.34 6.79 -11.19
C GLN A 337 30.01 6.04 -9.89
N THR A 338 29.71 4.74 -10.04
CA THR A 338 29.49 3.71 -8.99
C THR A 338 28.35 3.97 -8.02
N ILE A 339 27.14 4.11 -8.58
CA ILE A 339 25.91 4.04 -7.80
C ILE A 339 25.41 2.59 -7.77
N ARG A 340 25.10 2.11 -6.58
CA ARG A 340 24.41 0.84 -6.36
C ARG A 340 23.08 1.11 -5.71
N SER A 341 22.16 0.16 -5.80
CA SER A 341 20.94 0.19 -5.02
C SER A 341 21.01 -0.82 -3.87
N ILE A 342 20.42 -0.47 -2.73
CA ILE A 342 20.22 -1.38 -1.59
C ILE A 342 18.76 -1.36 -1.18
N SER A 343 18.19 -2.50 -0.80
CA SER A 343 16.82 -2.55 -0.28
C SER A 343 16.73 -1.90 1.11
N ILE A 344 15.55 -1.40 1.47
CA ILE A 344 15.29 -0.92 2.84
C ILE A 344 15.47 -2.05 3.86
N ALA A 345 15.03 -3.27 3.52
CA ALA A 345 15.21 -4.44 4.38
C ALA A 345 16.70 -4.70 4.69
N SER A 346 17.58 -4.57 3.70
CA SER A 346 19.03 -4.70 3.89
C SER A 346 19.62 -3.55 4.72
N ALA A 347 19.08 -2.33 4.60
CA ALA A 347 19.53 -1.17 5.37
C ALA A 347 19.12 -1.23 6.85
N LEU A 348 18.06 -1.97 7.18
CA LEU A 348 17.53 -2.13 8.55
C LEU A 348 18.11 -3.34 9.31
N ARG A 349 18.77 -4.28 8.63
CA ARG A 349 19.35 -5.48 9.28
C ARG A 349 20.59 -5.13 10.11
N HIS A 350 20.58 -5.53 11.38
CA HIS A 350 21.70 -5.38 12.30
C HIS A 350 22.59 -6.62 12.23
N VAL A 351 23.40 -6.73 11.18
CA VAL A 351 24.39 -7.82 11.11
C VAL A 351 25.58 -7.47 12.01
N GLU A 352 25.88 -8.32 13.00
CA GLU A 352 26.99 -8.17 13.97
C GLU A 352 28.41 -8.09 13.32
N SER A 353 28.51 -8.29 12.01
CA SER A 353 29.76 -8.24 11.25
C SER A 353 30.04 -6.85 10.70
N SER A 354 30.70 -5.99 11.49
CA SER A 354 31.58 -4.81 11.23
C SER A 354 31.46 -3.94 9.95
N ARG A 355 30.48 -4.12 9.07
CA ARG A 355 30.32 -3.39 7.80
C ARG A 355 28.83 -3.24 7.50
N HIS A 356 28.15 -2.42 8.30
CA HIS A 356 26.79 -2.00 7.96
C HIS A 356 26.82 -1.21 6.64
N PRO A 357 26.04 -1.63 5.62
CA PRO A 357 26.10 -1.00 4.31
C PRO A 357 25.53 0.42 4.30
N CYS A 358 24.68 0.82 5.25
CA CYS A 358 24.34 2.21 5.53
C CYS A 358 23.40 2.24 6.74
N SER A 359 23.75 2.93 7.84
CA SER A 359 22.78 3.14 8.93
C SER A 359 21.89 4.34 8.58
N LEU A 360 20.58 4.13 8.56
CA LEU A 360 19.60 5.19 8.29
C LEU A 360 19.31 5.95 9.57
N SER A 361 19.46 7.27 9.58
CA SER A 361 19.05 8.07 10.75
C SER A 361 17.54 8.04 10.95
N LYS A 362 17.05 8.29 12.17
CA LYS A 362 15.60 8.36 12.47
C LYS A 362 14.86 9.32 11.52
N LYS A 363 15.45 10.48 11.23
CA LYS A 363 14.91 11.44 10.25
C LYS A 363 14.77 10.82 8.85
N HIS A 364 15.79 10.12 8.35
CA HIS A 364 15.68 9.43 7.06
C HIS A 364 14.61 8.33 7.08
N ARG A 365 14.54 7.53 8.15
CA ARG A 365 13.53 6.47 8.25
C ARG A 365 12.10 7.01 8.27
N LEU A 366 11.86 8.12 8.98
CA LEU A 366 10.55 8.80 8.97
C LEU A 366 10.24 9.42 7.60
N SER A 367 11.25 9.94 6.90
CA SER A 367 11.08 10.40 5.50
C SER A 367 10.71 9.23 4.57
N VAL A 368 11.36 8.07 4.72
CA VAL A 368 11.01 6.85 3.97
C VAL A 368 9.60 6.39 4.31
N ALA A 369 9.19 6.46 5.59
CA ALA A 369 7.84 6.10 6.04
C ALA A 369 6.78 6.99 5.37
N ALA A 370 6.96 8.31 5.38
CA ALA A 370 6.08 9.24 4.69
C ALA A 370 6.04 8.98 3.18
N ALA A 371 7.21 8.85 2.55
CA ALA A 371 7.34 8.56 1.12
C ALA A 371 6.62 7.27 0.72
N SER A 372 6.70 6.22 1.54
CA SER A 372 6.06 4.92 1.30
C SER A 372 4.53 5.01 1.34
N CYS A 373 3.98 5.82 2.26
CA CYS A 373 2.53 6.06 2.32
C CYS A 373 2.03 6.76 1.05
N TRP A 374 2.74 7.78 0.58
CA TRP A 374 2.42 8.45 -0.68
C TRP A 374 2.60 7.54 -1.90
N ALA A 375 3.64 6.71 -1.91
CA ALA A 375 3.88 5.75 -2.97
C ALA A 375 2.72 4.76 -3.12
N LEU A 376 2.18 4.23 -2.02
CA LEU A 376 1.00 3.37 -2.10
C LEU A 376 -0.24 4.13 -2.61
N LEU A 377 -0.46 5.35 -2.14
CA LEU A 377 -1.59 6.18 -2.59
C LEU A 377 -1.55 6.43 -4.11
N TYR A 378 -0.38 6.74 -4.67
CA TYR A 378 -0.23 7.12 -6.08
C TYR A 378 0.12 5.97 -7.02
N LEU A 379 0.76 4.91 -6.55
CA LEU A 379 1.30 3.87 -7.42
C LEU A 379 0.62 2.51 -7.24
N CYS A 380 -0.05 2.25 -6.11
CA CYS A 380 -0.74 0.97 -5.93
C CYS A 380 -1.88 0.83 -6.93
N GLY A 381 -1.89 -0.24 -7.72
CA GLY A 381 -2.82 -0.45 -8.83
C GLY A 381 -2.33 0.13 -10.17
N THR A 382 -1.14 0.74 -10.19
CA THR A 382 -0.42 1.08 -11.43
C THR A 382 0.64 0.01 -11.71
N PRO A 383 1.22 -0.05 -12.93
CA PRO A 383 2.29 -1.00 -13.24
C PRO A 383 3.56 -0.86 -12.36
N TRP A 384 3.74 0.26 -11.66
CA TRP A 384 4.85 0.45 -10.72
C TRP A 384 4.71 -0.38 -9.44
N ILE A 385 3.50 -0.51 -8.89
CA ILE A 385 3.23 -1.26 -7.67
C ILE A 385 1.99 -2.13 -7.86
N SER A 386 2.23 -3.43 -8.04
CA SER A 386 1.18 -4.44 -8.01
C SER A 386 0.65 -4.62 -6.58
N SER A 387 -0.66 -4.54 -6.41
CA SER A 387 -1.32 -4.69 -5.10
C SER A 387 -1.15 -6.08 -4.48
N SER A 388 -0.84 -7.10 -5.28
CA SER A 388 -0.68 -8.48 -4.82
C SER A 388 0.76 -8.85 -4.43
N GLU A 389 1.75 -8.10 -4.90
CA GLU A 389 3.18 -8.48 -4.84
C GLU A 389 4.02 -7.51 -4.02
N TRP A 390 3.48 -6.34 -3.65
CA TRP A 390 4.24 -5.37 -2.87
C TRP A 390 4.56 -5.90 -1.46
N SER A 391 5.86 -5.98 -1.18
CA SER A 391 6.43 -6.64 0.01
C SER A 391 7.06 -5.65 1.00
N GLY A 392 6.72 -4.37 0.89
CA GLY A 392 7.22 -3.35 1.81
C GLY A 392 8.71 -3.06 1.61
N SER A 393 9.50 -3.34 2.65
CA SER A 393 10.93 -3.01 2.74
C SER A 393 11.80 -3.65 1.66
N HIS A 394 11.34 -4.72 1.01
CA HIS A 394 12.06 -5.37 -0.10
C HIS A 394 11.75 -4.73 -1.47
N SER A 395 10.59 -4.10 -1.62
CA SER A 395 10.16 -3.45 -2.86
C SER A 395 10.73 -2.03 -3.03
N LEU A 396 11.24 -1.44 -1.93
CA LEU A 396 11.83 -0.11 -1.91
C LEU A 396 13.34 -0.20 -1.83
N GLN A 397 14.02 0.65 -2.61
CA GLN A 397 15.47 0.71 -2.60
C GLN A 397 15.98 2.14 -2.44
N LEU A 398 17.23 2.26 -2.00
CA LEU A 398 17.99 3.50 -1.86
C LEU A 398 19.20 3.45 -2.80
N LEU A 399 19.48 4.56 -3.49
CA LEU A 399 20.75 4.69 -4.20
C LEU A 399 21.86 5.00 -3.20
N VAL A 400 22.97 4.29 -3.31
CA VAL A 400 24.17 4.49 -2.52
C VAL A 400 25.39 4.68 -3.42
N ARG A 401 26.29 5.56 -3.00
CA ARG A 401 27.62 5.74 -3.59
C ARG A 401 28.63 5.00 -2.75
N THR A 402 29.54 4.30 -3.42
CA THR A 402 30.69 3.65 -2.78
C THR A 402 31.91 4.56 -2.89
N HIS A 403 32.41 5.02 -1.74
CA HIS A 403 33.67 5.77 -1.64
C HIS A 403 34.70 4.93 -0.89
N GLY A 404 35.50 4.18 -1.63
CA GLY A 404 36.44 3.21 -1.05
C GLY A 404 35.69 2.09 -0.32
N SER A 405 35.90 1.96 0.99
CA SER A 405 35.19 1.01 1.86
C SER A 405 33.90 1.59 2.47
N SER A 406 33.65 2.90 2.33
CA SER A 406 32.45 3.54 2.87
C SER A 406 31.32 3.55 1.84
N ILE A 407 30.10 3.36 2.33
CA ILE A 407 28.88 3.42 1.54
C ILE A 407 28.04 4.57 2.11
N VAL A 408 27.70 5.54 1.26
CA VAL A 408 26.93 6.73 1.63
C VAL A 408 25.68 6.80 0.76
N LEU A 409 24.57 7.27 1.31
CA LEU A 409 23.37 7.53 0.53
C LEU A 409 23.68 8.52 -0.60
N ALA A 410 23.43 8.10 -1.85
CA ALA A 410 23.54 8.96 -3.02
C ALA A 410 22.39 9.97 -3.09
N ASP A 411 21.24 9.54 -2.57
CA ASP A 411 19.98 10.27 -2.49
C ASP A 411 19.32 9.98 -1.14
N GLN A 412 18.59 10.97 -0.62
CA GLN A 412 17.84 10.84 0.62
C GLN A 412 16.48 10.16 0.43
N MET A 413 15.99 10.07 -0.82
CA MET A 413 14.65 9.57 -1.14
C MET A 413 14.69 8.09 -1.55
N PRO A 414 13.76 7.27 -1.04
CA PRO A 414 13.58 5.91 -1.56
C PRO A 414 13.01 5.94 -2.97
N MET A 415 13.21 4.85 -3.72
CA MET A 415 12.58 4.64 -5.02
C MET A 415 11.87 3.29 -5.08
N VAL A 416 10.87 3.22 -5.95
CA VAL A 416 10.25 1.96 -6.39
C VAL A 416 10.96 1.49 -7.64
N PHE A 417 11.54 0.30 -7.58
CA PHE A 417 12.27 -0.29 -8.69
C PHE A 417 11.37 -1.14 -9.56
N HIS A 418 11.63 -1.10 -10.87
CA HIS A 418 10.95 -1.90 -11.86
C HIS A 418 11.97 -2.41 -12.89
N SER A 419 11.89 -3.70 -13.19
CA SER A 419 12.63 -4.30 -14.32
C SER A 419 11.74 -4.26 -15.56
N PHE A 420 12.27 -3.69 -16.64
CA PHE A 420 11.62 -3.64 -17.94
C PHE A 420 12.21 -4.76 -18.80
N GLU A 421 11.64 -5.96 -18.65
CA GLU A 421 11.96 -7.11 -19.48
C GLU A 421 11.34 -6.96 -20.87
N LYS A 422 12.04 -7.47 -21.89
CA LYS A 422 11.54 -7.43 -23.26
C LYS A 422 10.29 -8.31 -23.40
N LEU A 423 9.20 -7.74 -23.91
CA LEU A 423 7.95 -8.44 -24.28
C LEU A 423 8.12 -9.55 -25.36
N GLN A 424 9.35 -9.88 -25.77
CA GLN A 424 9.64 -10.84 -26.84
C GLN A 424 9.65 -12.30 -26.35
N ARG A 425 8.48 -12.79 -25.99
CA ARG A 425 7.92 -14.09 -26.44
C ARG A 425 6.54 -14.27 -25.80
N ALA A 426 5.51 -13.94 -26.58
CA ALA A 426 4.18 -14.47 -26.36
C ALA A 426 4.28 -16.00 -26.16
N GLY A 427 4.10 -16.46 -24.92
CA GLY A 427 4.16 -17.89 -24.63
C GLY A 427 4.21 -18.24 -23.14
N LYS A 428 5.08 -17.62 -22.33
CA LYS A 428 5.20 -17.94 -20.90
C LYS A 428 5.69 -16.73 -20.10
N SER A 429 4.75 -16.08 -19.41
CA SER A 429 5.08 -15.18 -18.29
C SER A 429 5.66 -16.02 -17.16
N VAL A 430 6.98 -16.01 -17.01
CA VAL A 430 7.66 -16.49 -15.80
C VAL A 430 8.63 -15.38 -15.41
N TRP A 431 8.17 -14.52 -14.52
CA TRP A 431 9.03 -13.59 -13.79
C TRP A 431 10.08 -14.39 -13.01
N PRO A 432 11.33 -13.90 -12.87
CA PRO A 432 12.33 -14.54 -12.04
C PRO A 432 11.89 -14.49 -10.58
N SER A 433 11.41 -15.63 -10.09
CA SER A 433 11.13 -15.86 -8.67
C SER A 433 12.45 -15.78 -7.89
N HIS A 434 12.70 -14.65 -7.25
CA HIS A 434 13.69 -14.61 -6.20
C HIS A 434 13.16 -15.44 -5.02
N ASN A 435 13.91 -16.48 -4.63
CA ASN A 435 13.62 -17.49 -3.59
C ASN A 435 13.30 -16.94 -2.17
N THR A 436 13.18 -15.63 -1.98
CA THR A 436 12.76 -14.99 -0.72
C THR A 436 11.23 -14.93 -0.55
N ASP A 437 10.46 -15.21 -1.60
CA ASP A 437 9.00 -15.11 -1.62
C ASP A 437 8.28 -16.24 -0.85
N GLU A 438 8.98 -17.32 -0.52
CA GLU A 438 8.39 -18.45 0.20
C GLU A 438 8.06 -18.14 1.66
N LEU A 439 8.83 -17.26 2.33
CA LEU A 439 8.64 -16.96 3.75
C LEU A 439 7.52 -15.94 4.00
N LEU A 440 7.36 -14.92 3.15
CA LEU A 440 6.23 -13.97 3.22
C LEU A 440 4.98 -14.53 2.52
N GLY A 441 5.13 -15.26 1.41
CA GLY A 441 4.04 -15.88 0.66
C GLY A 441 3.28 -16.97 1.44
N GLN A 442 3.97 -17.80 2.23
CA GLN A 442 3.30 -18.77 3.11
C GLN A 442 2.62 -18.10 4.32
N THR A 443 3.09 -16.93 4.74
CA THR A 443 2.66 -16.25 5.99
C THR A 443 1.50 -15.28 5.78
N ILE A 444 1.38 -14.69 4.58
CA ILE A 444 0.23 -13.85 4.17
C ILE A 444 -0.95 -14.71 3.66
N SER A 445 -0.74 -16.01 3.43
CA SER A 445 -1.78 -16.93 2.97
C SER A 445 -2.96 -17.07 3.96
N ASP A 446 -2.78 -16.77 5.25
CA ASP A 446 -3.89 -16.79 6.22
C ASP A 446 -4.77 -15.51 6.20
N LEU A 447 -4.37 -14.48 5.44
CA LEU A 447 -5.09 -13.20 5.32
C LEU A 447 -6.06 -13.17 4.13
N HIS A 448 -6.66 -14.32 3.78
CA HIS A 448 -7.65 -14.44 2.69
C HIS A 448 -8.73 -13.35 2.79
N GLY A 449 -8.58 -12.27 2.02
CA GLY A 449 -9.50 -11.13 1.97
C GLY A 449 -8.94 -9.77 2.41
N ARG A 450 -7.71 -9.67 2.96
CA ARG A 450 -7.10 -8.37 3.29
C ARG A 450 -6.22 -7.85 2.15
N ASN A 451 -6.15 -6.53 2.04
CA ASN A 451 -5.24 -5.86 1.11
C ASN A 451 -3.78 -6.06 1.57
N LYS A 452 -3.05 -6.94 0.88
CA LYS A 452 -1.68 -7.34 1.25
C LYS A 452 -0.72 -6.16 1.29
N ALA A 453 -0.86 -5.22 0.36
CA ALA A 453 -0.04 -4.02 0.32
C ALA A 453 -0.21 -3.15 1.57
N LEU A 454 -1.43 -3.02 2.10
CA LEU A 454 -1.66 -2.31 3.36
C LEU A 454 -1.00 -3.01 4.55
N PHE A 455 -1.12 -4.34 4.62
CA PHE A 455 -0.49 -5.09 5.70
C PHE A 455 1.03 -4.92 5.67
N ALA A 456 1.65 -5.10 4.50
CA ALA A 456 3.08 -4.89 4.30
C ALA A 456 3.50 -3.44 4.66
N LEU A 457 2.63 -2.45 4.44
CA LEU A 457 2.92 -1.05 4.78
C LEU A 457 2.92 -0.89 6.29
N GLY A 458 1.94 -1.47 6.98
CA GLY A 458 1.89 -1.47 8.44
C GLY A 458 3.16 -2.06 9.06
N ILE A 459 3.64 -3.19 8.52
CA ILE A 459 4.92 -3.80 8.92
C ILE A 459 6.09 -2.85 8.65
N LEU A 460 6.22 -2.33 7.42
CA LEU A 460 7.30 -1.41 7.06
C LEU A 460 7.35 -0.17 7.97
N LEU A 461 6.19 0.39 8.33
CA LEU A 461 6.11 1.55 9.22
C LEU A 461 6.56 1.23 10.65
N ILE A 462 6.35 -0.01 11.13
CA ILE A 462 6.92 -0.50 12.39
C ILE A 462 8.44 -0.65 12.25
N GLU A 463 8.91 -1.33 11.21
CA GLU A 463 10.34 -1.57 10.97
C GLU A 463 11.15 -0.26 10.95
N LEU A 464 10.66 0.74 10.20
CA LEU A 464 11.30 2.05 10.09
C LEU A 464 11.30 2.83 11.40
N TYR A 465 10.24 2.71 12.20
CA TYR A 465 10.16 3.40 13.48
C TYR A 465 11.08 2.78 14.53
N VAL A 466 11.00 1.45 14.67
CA VAL A 466 11.77 0.68 15.65
C VAL A 466 13.24 0.54 15.25
N ASP A 467 13.56 0.77 13.97
CA ASP A 467 14.91 0.60 13.40
C ASP A 467 15.40 -0.83 13.48
N THR A 468 14.53 -1.78 13.16
CA THR A 468 14.81 -3.22 13.27
C THR A 468 13.96 -3.93 12.23
N SER A 469 14.55 -4.90 11.53
CA SER A 469 13.79 -5.67 10.55
C SER A 469 12.70 -6.51 11.23
N PHE A 470 11.61 -6.78 10.53
CA PHE A 470 10.49 -7.53 11.11
C PHE A 470 10.86 -8.97 11.46
N ASP A 471 11.83 -9.55 10.72
CA ASP A 471 12.43 -10.85 11.05
C ASP A 471 13.10 -10.82 12.44
N GLU A 472 13.93 -9.82 12.72
CA GLU A 472 14.56 -9.64 14.03
C GLU A 472 13.52 -9.33 15.13
N LEU A 473 12.49 -8.52 14.82
CA LEU A 473 11.40 -8.23 15.75
C LEU A 473 10.59 -9.48 16.13
N ARG A 474 10.45 -10.43 15.19
CA ARG A 474 9.84 -11.74 15.45
C ARG A 474 10.69 -12.57 16.39
N GLU A 475 12.01 -12.64 16.14
CA GLU A 475 12.93 -13.37 17.01
C GLU A 475 12.91 -12.84 18.45
N LEU A 476 12.96 -11.50 18.60
CA LEU A 476 12.87 -10.84 19.91
C LEU A 476 11.55 -11.16 20.63
N PHE A 477 10.43 -11.14 19.90
CA PHE A 477 9.13 -11.49 20.47
C PHE A 477 9.08 -12.95 20.94
N GLU A 478 9.58 -13.89 20.13
CA GLU A 478 9.64 -15.30 20.49
C GLU A 478 10.51 -15.55 21.74
N LEU A 479 11.66 -14.88 21.84
CA LEU A 479 12.54 -14.95 23.00
C LEU A 479 11.83 -14.44 24.27
N ALA A 480 11.12 -13.31 24.19
CA ALA A 480 10.35 -12.76 25.29
C ALA A 480 9.21 -13.70 25.75
N GLN A 481 8.55 -14.39 24.82
CA GLN A 481 7.49 -15.36 25.14
C GLN A 481 8.05 -16.63 25.80
N ARG A 482 9.21 -17.13 25.36
CA ARG A 482 9.88 -18.30 25.97
C ARG A 482 10.26 -18.04 27.43
N SER A 483 10.75 -16.83 27.73
CA SER A 483 11.09 -16.43 29.10
C SER A 483 9.86 -16.45 30.04
N LYS A 484 8.68 -16.08 29.55
CA LYS A 484 7.44 -15.99 30.35
C LYS A 484 6.74 -17.33 30.60
N ARG A 485 6.88 -18.32 29.70
CA ARG A 485 6.08 -19.56 29.76
C ARG A 485 6.70 -20.69 30.60
N GLY A 486 7.95 -20.57 31.03
CA GLY A 486 8.64 -21.69 31.69
C GLY A 486 8.87 -22.87 30.73
N SER A 487 9.87 -23.69 31.03
CA SER A 487 10.49 -24.64 30.08
C SER A 487 9.66 -25.88 29.69
N SER A 488 8.32 -25.86 29.76
CA SER A 488 7.53 -27.06 29.42
C SER A 488 6.33 -26.77 28.53
N VAL A 489 6.20 -27.64 27.51
CA VAL A 489 5.20 -27.65 26.44
C VAL A 489 5.59 -26.84 25.19
N ALA A 490 6.42 -27.48 24.38
CA ALA A 490 6.60 -27.18 22.96
C ALA A 490 5.28 -27.39 22.19
N ARG A 491 4.37 -26.40 22.26
CA ARG A 491 3.31 -26.27 21.26
C ARG A 491 3.85 -25.42 20.12
N SER A 492 4.01 -26.06 18.97
CA SER A 492 4.32 -25.47 17.66
C SER A 492 3.14 -24.62 17.14
N HIS A 493 2.68 -23.66 17.95
CA HIS A 493 1.80 -22.62 17.42
C HIS A 493 2.73 -21.57 16.83
N ARG A 494 2.97 -21.63 15.52
CA ARG A 494 3.57 -20.49 14.81
C ARG A 494 2.67 -19.29 15.09
N LEU A 495 3.26 -18.25 15.68
CA LEU A 495 2.57 -17.01 15.94
C LEU A 495 2.32 -16.32 14.60
N SER A 496 1.16 -15.67 14.48
CA SER A 496 0.83 -14.91 13.29
C SER A 496 1.60 -13.58 13.29
N ASP A 497 1.95 -13.11 12.09
CA ASP A 497 2.58 -11.79 11.91
C ASP A 497 1.72 -10.67 12.46
N LEU A 498 0.40 -10.86 12.42
CA LEU A 498 -0.55 -9.95 13.02
C LEU A 498 -0.32 -9.80 14.53
N GLU A 499 -0.17 -10.90 15.27
CA GLU A 499 0.07 -10.86 16.72
C GLU A 499 1.39 -10.18 17.06
N ILE A 500 2.44 -10.43 16.28
CA ILE A 500 3.75 -9.80 16.46
C ILE A 500 3.65 -8.30 16.17
N ALA A 501 3.02 -7.92 15.06
CA ALA A 501 2.85 -6.53 14.69
C ALA A 501 2.00 -5.77 15.71
N GLU A 502 0.92 -6.37 16.21
CA GLU A 502 0.11 -5.82 17.30
C GLU A 502 0.92 -5.65 18.59
N HIS A 503 1.77 -6.62 18.93
CA HIS A 503 2.63 -6.49 20.10
C HIS A 503 3.54 -5.24 20.01
N TRP A 504 4.24 -5.05 18.89
CA TRP A 504 5.11 -3.89 18.70
C TRP A 504 4.34 -2.58 18.57
N LEU A 505 3.16 -2.62 17.94
CA LEU A 505 2.26 -1.48 17.86
C LEU A 505 1.87 -0.96 19.25
N TYR A 506 1.41 -1.83 20.16
CA TYR A 506 0.97 -1.43 21.50
C TYR A 506 2.10 -1.10 22.45
N ASN A 507 3.17 -1.90 22.49
CA ASN A 507 4.23 -1.75 23.49
C ASN A 507 5.35 -0.80 23.06
N LYS A 508 5.34 -0.31 21.82
CA LYS A 508 6.40 0.58 21.33
C LYS A 508 5.88 1.77 20.55
N ILE A 509 5.05 1.54 19.55
CA ILE A 509 4.60 2.62 18.68
C ILE A 509 3.65 3.58 19.40
N TYR A 510 2.62 3.07 20.06
CA TYR A 510 1.66 3.93 20.77
C TYR A 510 2.32 4.72 21.91
N GLU A 511 3.27 4.11 22.61
CA GLU A 511 4.02 4.75 23.70
C GLU A 511 4.98 5.84 23.19
N ASP A 512 5.76 5.55 22.13
CA ASP A 512 6.82 6.44 21.68
C ASP A 512 6.37 7.47 20.61
N ALA A 513 5.53 7.05 19.66
CA ALA A 513 5.12 7.85 18.50
C ALA A 513 3.76 8.54 18.71
N GLY A 514 3.04 8.15 19.77
CA GLY A 514 1.72 8.65 20.10
C GLY A 514 0.59 8.06 19.24
N GLN A 515 -0.63 8.47 19.59
CA GLN A 515 -1.84 7.84 19.07
C GLN A 515 -2.01 8.02 17.56
N SER A 516 -1.75 9.23 17.03
CA SER A 516 -1.95 9.53 15.61
C SER A 516 -1.14 8.60 14.69
N TYR A 517 0.14 8.40 15.00
CA TYR A 517 1.03 7.51 14.25
C TYR A 517 0.65 6.03 14.48
N GLY A 518 0.35 5.63 15.72
CA GLY A 518 -0.10 4.28 16.06
C GLY A 518 -1.40 3.88 15.32
N TYR A 519 -2.41 4.75 15.30
CA TYR A 519 -3.68 4.46 14.61
C TYR A 519 -3.49 4.33 13.10
N ALA A 520 -2.61 5.12 12.48
CA ALA A 520 -2.30 4.97 11.06
C ALA A 520 -1.72 3.58 10.74
N ILE A 521 -0.81 3.08 11.57
CA ILE A 521 -0.24 1.73 11.45
C ILE A 521 -1.31 0.67 11.72
N GLN A 522 -2.13 0.82 12.76
CA GLN A 522 -3.20 -0.12 13.09
C GLN A 522 -4.15 -0.31 11.91
N ARG A 523 -4.58 0.78 11.27
CA ARG A 523 -5.47 0.74 10.10
C ARG A 523 -4.86 -0.07 8.96
N CYS A 524 -3.55 0.06 8.74
CA CYS A 524 -2.83 -0.70 7.73
C CYS A 524 -2.79 -2.21 8.08
N ILE A 525 -2.42 -2.55 9.32
CA ILE A 525 -2.29 -3.94 9.79
C ILE A 525 -3.65 -4.66 9.81
N ARG A 526 -4.69 -3.98 10.29
CA ARG A 526 -6.03 -4.56 10.43
C ARG A 526 -6.92 -4.37 9.20
N CYS A 527 -6.51 -3.55 8.23
CA CYS A 527 -7.32 -3.13 7.09
C CYS A 527 -8.66 -2.51 7.54
N GLU A 528 -8.62 -1.73 8.62
CA GLU A 528 -9.76 -1.05 9.26
C GLU A 528 -10.00 0.30 8.57
N PHE A 529 -10.67 0.25 7.41
CA PHE A 529 -11.13 1.43 6.69
C PHE A 529 -12.66 1.40 6.58
N PRO A 530 -13.32 2.57 6.59
CA PRO A 530 -14.77 2.62 6.45
C PRO A 530 -15.20 2.12 5.06
N GLY A 531 -16.45 1.66 4.97
CA GLY A 531 -17.03 1.13 3.75
C GLY A 531 -16.84 -0.38 3.57
N ARG A 532 -17.45 -0.90 2.51
CA ARG A 532 -17.53 -2.34 2.22
C ARG A 532 -16.14 -2.93 1.94
N PRO A 533 -15.82 -4.14 2.43
CA PRO A 533 -14.49 -4.76 2.27
C PRO A 533 -14.00 -4.89 0.83
N ASP A 534 -14.90 -5.16 -0.13
CA ASP A 534 -14.60 -5.28 -1.57
C ASP A 534 -14.20 -3.95 -2.21
N ARG A 535 -14.54 -2.82 -1.59
CA ARG A 535 -14.17 -1.47 -2.02
C ARG A 535 -12.92 -0.92 -1.33
N ARG A 536 -12.26 -1.71 -0.48
CA ARG A 536 -11.01 -1.30 0.22
C ARG A 536 -9.77 -1.49 -0.65
N THR A 537 -9.86 -1.00 -1.89
CA THR A 537 -8.78 -1.05 -2.89
C THR A 537 -8.50 0.36 -3.41
N PHE A 538 -7.26 0.59 -3.86
CA PHE A 538 -6.82 1.89 -4.37
C PHE A 538 -7.48 2.30 -5.69
N ASP A 539 -8.30 1.44 -6.29
CA ASP A 539 -9.09 1.74 -7.49
C ASP A 539 -10.27 2.68 -7.18
N PHE A 540 -10.75 2.67 -5.94
CA PHE A 540 -11.88 3.50 -5.50
C PHE A 540 -11.41 4.83 -4.88
N SER A 541 -11.95 5.95 -5.37
CA SER A 541 -11.62 7.31 -4.88
C SER A 541 -11.95 7.48 -3.39
N ASP A 542 -13.09 6.93 -2.94
CA ASP A 542 -13.48 6.96 -1.53
C ASP A 542 -12.41 6.31 -0.64
N PHE A 543 -11.90 5.15 -1.05
CA PHE A 543 -10.85 4.47 -0.30
C PHE A 543 -9.52 5.24 -0.33
N ARG A 544 -9.14 5.84 -1.47
CA ARG A 544 -7.96 6.72 -1.55
C ARG A 544 -8.06 7.90 -0.58
N THR A 545 -9.24 8.51 -0.49
CA THR A 545 -9.54 9.61 0.44
C THR A 545 -9.37 9.16 1.88
N GLU A 546 -9.93 8.00 2.24
CA GLU A 546 -9.89 7.47 3.59
C GLU A 546 -8.49 6.97 3.98
N PHE A 547 -7.76 6.40 3.04
CA PHE A 547 -6.35 6.06 3.21
C PHE A 547 -5.51 7.31 3.43
N TYR A 548 -5.71 8.36 2.64
CA TYR A 548 -4.99 9.62 2.83
C TYR A 548 -5.26 10.20 4.22
N LYS A 549 -6.53 10.34 4.61
CA LYS A 549 -6.91 10.93 5.90
C LYS A 549 -6.47 10.10 7.10
N GLY A 550 -6.55 8.77 6.95
CA GLY A 550 -6.29 7.81 8.01
C GLY A 550 -4.83 7.41 8.18
N VAL A 551 -4.02 7.51 7.12
CA VAL A 551 -2.64 7.01 7.10
C VAL A 551 -1.66 8.09 6.62
N VAL A 552 -1.82 8.58 5.40
CA VAL A 552 -0.83 9.52 4.80
C VAL A 552 -0.69 10.78 5.62
N ALA A 553 -1.80 11.46 5.94
CA ALA A 553 -1.77 12.72 6.69
C ALA A 553 -1.18 12.58 8.11
N PRO A 554 -1.56 11.58 8.93
CA PRO A 554 -0.92 11.32 10.23
C PRO A 554 0.59 11.06 10.16
N ILE A 555 1.03 10.18 9.26
CA ILE A 555 2.44 9.80 9.12
C ILE A 555 3.26 11.00 8.60
N GLN A 556 2.72 11.74 7.62
CA GLN A 556 3.31 12.97 7.12
C GLN A 556 3.46 14.02 8.21
N ALA A 557 2.41 14.29 8.98
CA ALA A 557 2.45 15.29 10.03
C ALA A 557 3.49 14.92 11.11
N PHE A 558 3.59 13.63 11.44
CA PHE A 558 4.62 13.14 12.37
C PHE A 558 6.04 13.36 11.82
N HIS A 559 6.26 13.08 10.54
CA HIS A 559 7.52 13.40 9.87
C HIS A 559 7.82 14.90 9.91
N ASP A 560 6.86 15.75 9.58
CA ASP A 560 7.04 17.21 9.53
C ASP A 560 7.41 17.81 10.90
N ILE A 561 6.81 17.28 11.99
CA ILE A 561 7.15 17.64 13.36
C ILE A 561 8.62 17.30 13.65
N PHE A 562 9.05 16.09 13.26
CA PHE A 562 10.41 15.62 13.51
C PHE A 562 11.45 16.32 12.63
N ASP A 563 11.07 16.73 11.43
CA ASP A 563 11.92 17.48 10.50
C ASP A 563 12.15 18.93 10.95
N GLY A 564 11.37 19.40 11.94
CA GLY A 564 11.42 20.76 12.46
C GLY A 564 10.74 21.78 11.55
N ASN A 565 9.97 21.34 10.55
CA ASN A 565 9.43 22.22 9.51
C ASN A 565 8.01 22.74 9.81
N ILE A 566 7.64 22.80 11.09
CA ILE A 566 6.27 23.06 11.55
C ILE A 566 5.77 24.43 11.08
N ASP A 567 6.57 25.48 11.25
CA ASP A 567 6.17 26.85 10.91
C ASP A 567 6.06 27.09 9.40
N GLU A 568 6.91 26.43 8.60
CA GLU A 568 6.84 26.52 7.14
C GLU A 568 5.61 25.76 6.61
N VAL A 569 5.32 24.59 7.18
CA VAL A 569 4.15 23.79 6.84
C VAL A 569 2.86 24.53 7.20
N LEU A 570 2.78 25.17 8.37
CA LEU A 570 1.61 25.97 8.78
C LEU A 570 1.44 27.28 7.99
N ARG A 571 2.51 27.81 7.36
CA ARG A 571 2.42 29.02 6.51
C ARG A 571 2.09 28.71 5.05
N ARG A 572 2.46 27.53 4.56
CA ARG A 572 2.19 27.10 3.18
C ARG A 572 0.78 26.50 3.01
N ASN A 573 0.24 25.95 4.09
CA ASN A 573 -1.15 25.48 4.21
C ASN A 573 -2.04 26.61 4.75
#